data_AF-A0A960JHN4-F1
#
_entry.id   AF-A0A960JHN4-F1
#
_cell.length_a   1.000
_cell.length_b   1.000
_cell.length_c   1.000
_cell.angle_alpha   90.00
_cell.angle_beta   90.00
_cell.angle_gamma   90.00
#
_symmetry.space_group_name_H-M   'P 1'
#
loop_
_entity.id
_entity.type
_entity.pdbx_description
1 polymer ?
#
loop_
_entity_poly.entity_id
_entity_poly.type
_entity_poly.pdbx_seq_one_letter_code
_entity_poly.pdbx_strand_id
1 'polypeptide(L)'
;LDLGLSKNFRMPWSENHKLQLRWEVFNVMNAQYFGLDAPQTGITRSTWGLPQDSDIGTASGNFGNIFTTIQGAPRSMQFGLRYEF
;
A
#
# COMPACT_ATOMS: atom_id res chain seq x y z
N LEU A 1 -0.26 8.30 -3.40
CA LEU A 1 0.04 9.09 -4.62
C LEU A 1 0.64 8.13 -5.61
N ASP A 2 0.02 8.05 -6.79
CA ASP A 2 0.42 7.13 -7.86
C ASP A 2 0.83 7.95 -9.09
N LEU A 3 1.76 7.41 -9.87
CA LEU A 3 2.29 8.05 -11.07
C LEU A 3 2.23 7.07 -12.24
N GLY A 4 1.82 7.59 -13.39
CA GLY A 4 1.87 6.89 -14.66
C GLY A 4 2.64 7.71 -15.69
N LEU A 5 3.58 7.06 -16.37
CA LEU A 5 4.25 7.59 -17.56
C LEU A 5 3.92 6.66 -18.73
N SER A 6 3.42 7.22 -19.82
CA SER A 6 3.23 6.48 -21.06
C SER A 6 3.82 7.22 -22.24
N LYS A 7 4.42 6.47 -23.17
CA LYS A 7 4.99 7.02 -24.39
C LYS A 7 4.79 6.08 -25.56
N ASN A 8 4.29 6.65 -26.65
CA ASN A 8 4.18 5.97 -27.93
C ASN A 8 5.31 6.43 -28.83
N PHE A 9 6.10 5.49 -29.32
CA PHE A 9 7.17 5.68 -30.28
C PHE A 9 6.69 5.17 -31.64
N ARG A 10 6.64 6.07 -32.64
CA ARG A 10 6.47 5.67 -34.04
C ARG A 10 7.82 5.19 -34.55
N MET A 11 7.87 3.97 -35.06
CA MET A 11 9.12 3.36 -35.47
C MET A 11 9.59 3.93 -36.81
N PRO A 12 10.90 4.19 -37.00
CA PRO A 12 11.40 4.87 -38.20
C PRO A 12 11.37 4.02 -39.47
N TRP A 13 11.22 2.70 -39.34
CA TRP A 13 11.25 1.75 -40.46
C TRP A 13 9.88 1.44 -41.08
N SER A 14 8.77 1.83 -40.45
CA SER A 14 7.42 1.65 -41.02
C SER A 14 6.39 2.55 -40.33
N GLU A 15 5.49 3.15 -41.09
CA GLU A 15 4.44 4.04 -40.59
C GLU A 15 3.38 3.35 -39.71
N ASN A 16 3.22 2.04 -39.92
CA ASN A 16 2.25 1.21 -39.21
C ASN A 16 2.80 0.66 -37.89
N HIS A 17 4.13 0.65 -37.71
CA HIS A 17 4.76 0.09 -36.53
C HIS A 17 4.81 1.10 -35.38
N LYS A 18 4.25 0.72 -34.23
CA LYS A 18 4.24 1.54 -33.01
C LYS A 18 4.69 0.72 -31.80
N LEU A 19 5.55 1.32 -30.99
CA LEU A 19 5.95 0.80 -29.70
C LEU A 19 5.35 1.67 -28.59
N GLN A 20 4.56 1.08 -27.72
CA GLN A 20 3.96 1.76 -26.57
C GLN A 20 4.66 1.27 -25.30
N LEU A 21 5.22 2.22 -24.55
CA LEU A 21 5.78 1.99 -23.23
C LEU A 21 4.81 2.56 -22.20
N ARG A 22 4.53 1.79 -21.16
CA ARG A 22 3.76 2.22 -19.98
C ARG A 22 4.54 1.86 -18.73
N TRP A 23 4.76 2.85 -17.87
CA TRP A 23 5.36 2.69 -16.56
C TRP A 23 4.40 3.26 -15.53
N GLU A 24 4.05 2.45 -14.53
CA GLU A 24 3.25 2.89 -13.40
C GLU A 24 3.99 2.63 -12.11
N VAL A 25 3.84 3.56 -11.18
CA VAL A 25 4.38 3.52 -9.83
C VAL A 25 3.23 3.76 -8.87
N PHE A 26 2.94 2.77 -8.04
CA PHE A 26 2.01 2.91 -6.93
C PHE A 26 2.78 3.32 -5.69
N ASN A 27 2.23 4.24 -4.91
CA ASN A 27 2.89 4.84 -3.74
C ASN A 27 4.27 5.45 -4.09
N VAL A 28 4.27 6.44 -4.99
CA VAL A 28 5.48 7.13 -5.49
C VAL A 28 6.34 7.70 -4.37
N MET A 29 5.68 8.30 -3.37
CA MET A 29 6.35 8.92 -2.22
C MET A 29 6.87 7.89 -1.21
N ASN A 30 6.58 6.60 -1.42
CA ASN A 30 6.84 5.52 -0.47
C ASN A 30 6.38 5.87 0.95
N ALA A 31 5.22 6.51 1.06
CA ALA A 31 4.64 6.87 2.34
C ALA A 31 4.13 5.60 3.01
N GLN A 32 4.57 5.38 4.25
CA GLN A 32 4.15 4.25 5.07
C GLN A 32 3.24 4.77 6.18
N TYR A 33 1.99 4.32 6.17
CA TYR A 33 1.04 4.65 7.23
C TYR A 33 1.10 3.56 8.29
N PHE A 34 1.03 3.98 9.55
CA PHE A 34 0.93 3.05 10.67
C PHE A 34 -0.41 2.31 10.60
N GLY A 35 -0.34 0.98 10.59
CA GLY A 35 -1.51 0.12 10.62
C GLY A 35 -1.87 -0.29 12.03
N LEU A 36 -3.16 -0.46 12.28
CA LEU A 36 -3.67 -0.92 13.56
C LEU A 36 -3.26 -2.38 13.82
N ASP A 37 -3.07 -2.71 15.10
CA ASP A 37 -2.88 -4.10 15.53
C ASP A 37 -4.14 -4.90 15.16
N ALA A 38 -3.96 -5.86 14.25
CA ALA A 38 -4.96 -6.67 13.56
C ALA A 38 -5.83 -5.96 12.48
N PRO A 39 -5.49 -6.13 11.19
CA PRO A 39 -6.36 -5.77 10.07
C PRO A 39 -7.75 -6.45 10.13
N GLN A 40 -7.91 -7.51 10.94
CA GLN A 40 -9.14 -8.31 11.04
C GLN A 40 -9.90 -8.16 12.37
N THR A 41 -9.29 -7.68 13.47
CA THR A 41 -9.98 -7.59 14.79
C THR A 41 -10.13 -6.17 15.34
N GLY A 42 -9.46 -5.17 14.75
CA GLY A 42 -9.63 -3.76 15.12
C GLY A 42 -9.11 -3.38 16.50
N ILE A 43 -9.33 -2.12 16.90
CA ILE A 43 -9.01 -1.60 18.24
C ILE A 43 -9.93 -2.28 19.25
N THR A 44 -9.35 -2.99 20.22
CA THR A 44 -10.12 -3.70 21.25
C THR A 44 -9.91 -3.07 22.63
N ARG A 45 -10.59 -3.61 23.65
CA ARG A 45 -10.44 -3.15 25.05
C ARG A 45 -9.01 -3.24 25.55
N SER A 46 -8.26 -4.28 25.15
CA SER A 46 -6.84 -4.45 25.54
C SER A 46 -5.94 -3.37 24.95
N THR A 47 -6.22 -2.89 23.73
CA THR A 47 -5.50 -1.79 23.08
C THR A 47 -5.60 -0.48 23.90
N TRP A 48 -6.72 -0.28 24.59
CA TRP A 48 -6.93 0.84 25.51
C TRP A 48 -6.49 0.56 26.94
N GLY A 49 -5.83 -0.58 27.21
CA GLY A 49 -5.43 -0.97 28.56
C GLY A 49 -6.60 -1.29 29.48
N LEU A 50 -7.81 -1.47 28.93
CA LEU A 50 -9.00 -1.74 29.72
C LEU A 50 -9.09 -3.24 30.06
N PRO A 51 -9.30 -3.62 31.33
CA PRO A 51 -9.52 -5.00 31.69
C PRO A 51 -10.86 -5.51 31.13
N GLN A 52 -10.98 -6.82 30.91
CA GLN A 52 -12.23 -7.43 30.45
C GLN A 52 -13.35 -7.32 31.52
N ASP A 53 -12.97 -7.44 32.78
CA ASP A 53 -13.82 -7.32 33.96
C ASP A 53 -13.40 -6.07 34.76
N SER A 54 -14.34 -5.23 35.17
CA SER A 54 -14.04 -3.97 35.88
C SER A 54 -13.65 -4.15 37.35
N ASP A 55 -14.02 -5.28 37.96
CA ASP A 55 -13.99 -5.47 39.41
C ASP A 55 -12.81 -6.35 39.83
N ILE A 56 -12.49 -7.37 39.03
CA ILE A 56 -11.40 -8.32 39.31
C ILE A 56 -10.37 -8.45 38.18
N GLY A 57 -10.56 -7.75 37.07
CA GLY A 57 -9.70 -7.86 35.90
C GLY A 57 -8.41 -7.05 36.02
N THR A 58 -7.30 -7.60 35.52
CA THR A 58 -6.03 -6.88 35.39
C THR A 58 -5.98 -6.13 34.06
N ALA A 59 -5.55 -4.87 34.10
CA ALA A 59 -5.34 -4.06 32.90
C ALA A 59 -4.34 -4.72 31.95
N SER A 60 -4.63 -4.65 30.64
CA SER A 60 -3.72 -5.12 29.61
C SER A 60 -2.46 -4.25 29.54
N GLY A 61 -1.28 -4.87 29.45
CA GLY A 61 0.00 -4.19 29.23
C GLY A 61 0.18 -3.64 27.80
N ASN A 62 -0.79 -3.83 26.91
CA ASN A 62 -0.74 -3.40 25.52
C ASN A 62 -1.21 -1.94 25.31
N PHE A 63 -1.41 -1.18 26.40
CA PHE A 63 -1.79 0.23 26.30
C PHE A 63 -0.80 1.01 25.42
N GLY A 64 -1.33 1.74 24.43
CA GLY A 64 -0.52 2.53 23.50
C GLY A 64 0.18 1.71 22.42
N ASN A 65 0.14 0.38 22.48
CA ASN A 65 0.61 -0.49 21.40
C ASN A 65 -0.46 -0.63 20.32
N ILE A 66 -0.71 0.47 19.61
CA ILE A 66 -1.81 0.60 18.64
C ILE A 66 -1.32 0.37 17.20
N PHE A 67 -0.02 0.57 16.96
CA PHE A 67 0.59 0.57 15.63
C PHE A 67 1.65 -0.52 15.47
N THR A 68 1.22 -1.77 15.39
CA THR A 68 2.11 -2.93 15.23
C THR A 68 2.25 -3.38 13.78
N THR A 69 1.42 -2.87 12.87
CA THR A 69 1.39 -3.28 11.47
C THR A 69 1.58 -2.08 10.52
N ILE A 70 1.66 -2.38 9.23
CA ILE A 70 1.74 -1.38 8.16
C ILE A 70 0.39 -1.34 7.45
N GLN A 71 -0.15 -0.14 7.26
CA GLN A 71 -1.36 0.06 6.46
C GLN A 71 -0.98 0.38 5.01
N GLY A 72 -1.52 -0.42 4.10
CA GLY A 72 -1.33 -0.25 2.65
C GLY A 72 -0.15 -1.04 2.10
N ALA A 73 0.11 -0.83 0.80
CA ALA A 73 1.19 -1.51 0.08
C ALA A 73 2.45 -0.64 0.01
N PRO A 74 3.65 -1.26 0.07
CA PRO A 74 4.90 -0.56 -0.22
C PRO A 74 4.92 -0.09 -1.68
N ARG A 75 5.84 0.82 -2.02
CA ARG A 75 6.01 1.29 -3.39
C ARG A 75 6.25 0.11 -4.34
N SER A 76 5.38 -0.02 -5.34
CA SER A 76 5.48 -1.04 -6.38
C SER A 76 5.51 -0.38 -7.76
N MET A 77 6.21 -1.02 -8.70
CA MET A 77 6.35 -0.51 -10.07
C MET A 77 5.97 -1.60 -11.07
N GLN A 78 5.22 -1.23 -12.10
CA GLN A 78 4.88 -2.11 -13.20
C GLN A 78 5.25 -1.47 -14.53
N PHE A 79 5.73 -2.31 -15.45
CA PHE A 79 6.15 -1.91 -16.79
C PHE A 79 5.35 -2.72 -17.80
N GLY A 80 4.75 -2.03 -18.76
CA GLY A 80 4.05 -2.60 -19.90
C GLY A 80 4.73 -2.18 -21.19
N LEU A 81 4.98 -3.16 -22.06
CA LEU A 81 5.45 -2.93 -23.41
C LEU A 81 4.42 -3.51 -24.38
N ARG A 82 3.98 -2.71 -25.34
CA ARG A 82 3.11 -3.17 -26.42
C ARG A 82 3.71 -2.80 -27.76
N TYR A 83 3.80 -3.78 -28.64
CA TYR A 83 4.18 -3.60 -30.04
C TYR A 83 2.95 -3.79 -30.93
N GLU A 84 2.75 -2.86 -31.86
CA GLU A 84 1.68 -2.85 -32.87
C GLU A 84 2.33 -2.77 -34.24
N PHE A 85 1.83 -3.56 -35.18
CA PHE A 85 2.34 -3.68 -36.56
C PHE A 85 1.22 -3.49 -37.58
#